data_AF-A0A3D1RXJ8-F1
#
_entry.id   AF-A0A3D1RXJ8-F1
#
_cell.length_a   1.000
_cell.length_b   1.000
_cell.length_c   1.000
_cell.angle_alpha   90.00
_cell.angle_beta   90.00
_cell.angle_gamma   90.00
#
_symmetry.space_group_name_H-M   'P 1'
#
loop_
_entity.id
_entity.type
_entity.pdbx_description
1 polymer ?
#
loop_
_entity_poly.entity_id
_entity_poly.type
_entity_poly.pdbx_seq_one_letter_code
_entity_poly.pdbx_strand_id
1 'polypeptide(L)'
;MTLNIAVLALLATMGLALIRAVKGPTVYDRILASNAFSTKTVLLISVLGFVTGEAELYLDIALMYALIGFISTVAVLKVSEFGDLGQPRPDSLEEGP
;
A
#
# COMPACT_ATOMS: atom_id res chain seq x y z
N MET A 1 -4.79 -8.94 -26.10
CA MET A 1 -6.19 -8.50 -25.90
C MET A 1 -6.64 -8.62 -24.45
N THR A 2 -6.41 -9.76 -23.78
CA THR A 2 -6.80 -9.97 -22.36
C THR A 2 -6.05 -9.07 -21.37
N LEU A 3 -4.73 -8.89 -21.51
CA LEU A 3 -3.92 -8.04 -20.61
C LEU A 3 -4.35 -6.57 -20.62
N ASN A 4 -4.75 -6.03 -21.77
CA ASN A 4 -5.21 -4.64 -21.87
C ASN A 4 -6.52 -4.40 -21.11
N ILE A 5 -7.40 -5.41 -21.06
CA ILE A 5 -8.64 -5.36 -20.27
C ILE A 5 -8.28 -5.34 -18.77
N ALA A 6 -7.30 -6.14 -18.36
CA ALA A 6 -6.81 -6.13 -16.98
C ALA A 6 -6.24 -4.77 -16.58
N VAL A 7 -5.46 -4.12 -17.45
CA VAL A 7 -4.94 -2.76 -17.22
C VAL A 7 -6.07 -1.75 -17.02
N LEU A 8 -7.08 -1.74 -17.90
CA LEU A 8 -8.22 -0.83 -17.79
C LEU A 8 -9.04 -1.07 -16.51
N ALA A 9 -9.28 -2.34 -16.16
CA ALA A 9 -9.97 -2.69 -14.92
C ALA A 9 -9.17 -2.27 -13.68
N LEU A 10 -7.85 -2.45 -13.67
CA LEU A 10 -6.97 -2.00 -12.59
C LEU A 10 -7.05 -0.49 -12.43
N LEU A 11 -6.92 0.28 -13.51
CA LEU A 11 -7.04 1.74 -13.47
C LEU A 11 -8.40 2.21 -12.91
N ALA A 12 -9.49 1.57 -13.33
CA ALA A 12 -10.82 1.89 -12.79
C ALA A 12 -10.91 1.64 -11.27
N THR A 13 -10.43 0.47 -10.82
CA THR A 13 -10.45 0.15 -9.37
C THR A 13 -9.49 1.01 -8.55
N MET A 14 -8.37 1.45 -9.13
CA MET A 14 -7.46 2.41 -8.51
C MET A 14 -8.14 3.79 -8.35
N GLY A 15 -8.87 4.25 -9.35
CA GLY A 15 -9.67 5.48 -9.26
C GLY A 15 -10.70 5.42 -8.12
N LEU A 16 -11.41 4.30 -7.99
CA LEU A 16 -12.34 4.08 -6.86
C LEU A 16 -11.63 4.08 -5.50
N ALA A 17 -10.45 3.46 -5.41
CA ALA A 17 -9.65 3.45 -4.19
C ALA A 17 -9.21 4.87 -3.78
N LEU A 18 -8.79 5.70 -4.74
CA LEU A 18 -8.44 7.11 -4.49
C LEU A 18 -9.66 7.93 -4.01
N ILE A 19 -10.83 7.73 -4.63
CA ILE A 19 -12.07 8.38 -4.18
C ILE A 19 -12.37 8.01 -2.72
N ARG A 20 -12.21 6.74 -2.34
CA ARG A 20 -12.41 6.29 -0.95
C ARG A 20 -11.33 6.81 -0.01
N ALA A 21 -10.08 6.93 -0.46
CA ALA A 21 -8.99 7.49 0.35
C ALA A 21 -9.23 8.97 0.69
N VAL A 22 -9.82 9.74 -0.22
CA VAL A 22 -10.15 11.16 0.02
C VAL A 22 -11.44 11.33 0.80
N LYS A 23 -12.50 10.59 0.45
CA LYS A 23 -13.84 10.71 1.06
C LYS A 23 -14.03 9.85 2.33
N GLY A 24 -13.02 9.09 2.74
CA GLY A 24 -13.06 8.23 3.92
C GLY A 24 -13.34 9.04 5.19
N PRO A 25 -14.41 8.73 5.94
CA PRO A 25 -14.78 9.47 7.15
C PRO A 25 -13.82 9.18 8.32
N THR A 26 -13.27 7.97 8.39
CA THR A 26 -12.34 7.55 9.43
C THR A 26 -10.89 7.55 8.94
N VAL A 27 -9.92 7.72 9.84
CA VAL A 27 -8.49 7.58 9.51
C VAL A 27 -8.20 6.17 8.99
N TYR A 28 -8.78 5.15 9.61
CA TYR A 28 -8.66 3.76 9.19
C TYR A 28 -9.19 3.49 7.77
N ASP A 29 -10.32 4.10 7.36
CA ASP A 29 -10.82 3.98 5.98
C ASP A 29 -9.80 4.52 4.95
N ARG A 30 -9.11 5.60 5.31
CA ARG A 30 -8.09 6.21 4.43
C ARG A 30 -6.84 5.35 4.35
N ILE A 31 -6.38 4.80 5.49
CA ILE A 31 -5.25 3.86 5.54
C ILE A 31 -5.58 2.60 4.74
N LEU A 32 -6.77 2.03 4.93
CA LEU A 32 -7.22 0.85 4.19
C LEU A 32 -7.30 1.12 2.69
N ALA A 33 -7.82 2.28 2.29
CA ALA A 33 -7.87 2.68 0.89
C ALA A 33 -6.47 2.86 0.27
N SER A 34 -5.51 3.44 1.02
CA SER A 34 -4.11 3.57 0.59
C SER A 34 -3.44 2.21 0.38
N ASN A 35 -3.63 1.26 1.31
CA ASN A 35 -3.15 -0.11 1.17
C ASN A 35 -3.76 -0.81 -0.07
N ALA A 36 -5.08 -0.69 -0.23
CA ALA A 36 -5.79 -1.24 -1.37
C ALA A 36 -5.37 -0.60 -2.71
N PHE A 37 -4.87 0.63 -2.70
CA PHE A 37 -4.30 1.29 -3.87
C PHE A 37 -2.89 0.74 -4.16
N SER A 38 -2.03 0.65 -3.15
CA SER A 38 -0.66 0.16 -3.31
C SER A 38 -0.60 -1.25 -3.91
N THR A 39 -1.46 -2.16 -3.44
CA THR A 39 -1.54 -3.54 -3.97
C THR A 39 -1.94 -3.58 -5.44
N LYS A 40 -2.81 -2.67 -5.90
CA LYS A 40 -3.19 -2.55 -7.32
C LYS A 40 -2.07 -1.95 -8.16
N THR A 41 -1.29 -1.01 -7.61
CA THR A 41 -0.10 -0.48 -8.28
C THR A 41 0.91 -1.58 -8.59
N VAL A 42 1.18 -2.48 -7.63
CA VAL A 42 2.07 -3.63 -7.85
C VAL A 42 1.57 -4.50 -8.99
N LEU A 43 0.27 -4.87 -8.97
CA LEU A 43 -0.34 -5.67 -10.04
C LEU A 43 -0.26 -4.96 -11.39
N LEU A 44 -0.47 -3.64 -11.43
CA LEU A 44 -0.38 -2.86 -12.66
C LEU A 44 1.04 -2.90 -13.24
N ILE A 45 2.07 -2.70 -12.42
CA ILE A 45 3.47 -2.77 -12.85
C ILE A 45 3.79 -4.17 -13.39
N SER A 46 3.36 -5.22 -12.70
CA SER A 46 3.55 -6.60 -13.16
C SER A 46 2.90 -6.85 -14.51
N VAL A 47 1.62 -6.47 -14.68
CA VAL A 47 0.88 -6.64 -15.95
C VAL A 47 1.54 -5.83 -17.07
N LEU A 48 2.01 -4.61 -16.79
CA LEU A 48 2.73 -3.80 -17.77
C LEU A 48 4.01 -4.49 -18.24
N GLY A 49 4.76 -5.14 -17.35
CA GLY A 49 5.93 -5.95 -17.73
C GLY A 49 5.62 -7.06 -18.71
N PHE A 50 4.49 -7.76 -18.54
CA PHE A 50 4.03 -8.77 -19.48
C PHE A 50 3.54 -8.18 -20.81
N VAL A 51 3.03 -6.94 -20.82
CA VAL A 51 2.60 -6.25 -22.04
C VAL A 51 3.79 -5.71 -22.83
N THR A 52 4.83 -5.20 -22.16
CA THR A 52 6.04 -4.67 -22.80
C THR A 52 7.03 -5.75 -23.24
N GLY A 53 6.90 -6.96 -22.72
CA GLY A 53 7.78 -8.09 -23.03
C GLY A 53 9.04 -8.18 -22.16
N GLU A 54 9.20 -7.27 -21.20
CA GLU A 54 10.34 -7.20 -20.27
C GLU A 54 9.91 -7.55 -18.84
N ALA A 55 9.23 -8.69 -18.67
CA ALA A 55 8.61 -9.04 -17.39
C ALA A 55 9.62 -9.08 -16.23
N GLU A 56 10.86 -9.51 -16.45
CA GLU A 56 11.90 -9.61 -15.41
C GLU A 56 12.18 -8.25 -14.75
N LEU A 57 12.48 -7.21 -15.54
CA LEU A 57 12.75 -5.86 -15.03
C LEU A 57 11.55 -5.26 -14.29
N TYR A 58 10.35 -5.43 -14.84
CA TYR A 58 9.14 -4.86 -14.24
C TYR A 58 8.72 -5.59 -12.98
N LEU A 59 8.96 -6.90 -12.88
CA LEU A 59 8.68 -7.66 -11.65
C LEU A 59 9.61 -7.23 -10.51
N ASP A 60 10.88 -6.94 -10.78
CA ASP A 60 11.79 -6.38 -9.77
C ASP A 60 11.29 -5.02 -9.25
N ILE A 61 10.85 -4.15 -10.17
CA ILE A 61 10.23 -2.86 -9.80
C ILE A 61 8.94 -3.09 -9.00
N ALA A 62 8.09 -4.04 -9.41
CA ALA A 62 6.84 -4.35 -8.72
C ALA A 62 7.10 -4.85 -7.29
N LEU A 63 8.10 -5.70 -7.09
CA LEU A 63 8.51 -6.20 -5.78
C LEU A 63 9.04 -5.06 -4.89
N MET A 64 9.85 -4.15 -5.44
CA MET A 64 10.31 -2.97 -4.71
C MET A 64 9.13 -2.08 -4.26
N TYR A 65 8.17 -1.83 -5.16
CA TYR A 65 6.96 -1.07 -4.81
C TYR A 65 6.07 -1.77 -3.79
N ALA A 66 6.00 -3.11 -3.83
CA ALA A 66 5.26 -3.90 -2.84
C ALA A 66 5.84 -3.70 -1.44
N LEU A 67 7.17 -3.74 -1.31
CA LEU A 67 7.86 -3.50 -0.04
C LEU A 67 7.66 -2.07 0.45
N ILE A 68 7.83 -1.07 -0.42
CA ILE A 68 7.62 0.34 -0.06
C ILE A 68 6.18 0.57 0.43
N GLY A 69 5.19 0.05 -0.28
CA GLY A 69 3.77 0.17 0.08
C GLY A 69 3.43 -0.49 1.40
N PHE A 70 4.00 -1.67 1.65
CA PHE A 70 3.83 -2.39 2.91
C PHE A 70 4.44 -1.60 4.08
N ILE A 71 5.69 -1.17 3.95
CA ILE A 71 6.38 -0.37 4.98
C ILE A 71 5.64 0.95 5.23
N SER A 72 5.20 1.63 4.19
CA SER A 72 4.41 2.87 4.31
C SER A 72 3.14 2.65 5.11
N THR A 73 2.39 1.57 4.83
CA THR A 73 1.16 1.24 5.56
C THR A 73 1.45 0.95 7.04
N VAL A 74 2.48 0.15 7.33
CA VAL A 74 2.89 -0.17 8.71
C VAL A 74 3.33 1.09 9.46
N ALA A 75 4.10 1.97 8.82
CA ALA A 75 4.55 3.22 9.41
C ALA A 75 3.36 4.14 9.76
N VAL A 76 2.39 4.28 8.85
CA VAL A 76 1.19 5.09 9.08
C VAL A 76 0.34 4.50 10.22
N LEU A 77 0.17 3.17 10.27
CA LEU A 77 -0.53 2.51 11.37
C LEU A 77 0.17 2.76 12.71
N LYS A 78 1.50 2.62 12.76
CA LYS A 78 2.28 2.85 13.98
C LYS A 78 2.14 4.31 14.47
N VAL A 79 2.22 5.29 13.57
CA VAL A 79 2.00 6.70 13.92
C VAL A 79 0.56 6.94 14.37
N SER A 80 -0.41 6.32 13.72
CA SER A 80 -1.83 6.47 14.08
C SER A 80 -2.16 5.87 15.45
N GLU A 81 -1.47 4.82 15.87
CA GLU A 81 -1.70 4.14 17.15
C GLU A 81 -0.91 4.77 18.30
N PHE A 82 0.38 5.08 18.08
CA PHE A 82 1.29 5.52 19.15
C PHE A 82 1.58 7.03 19.13
N GLY A 83 1.16 7.78 18.10
CA GLY A 83 1.42 9.21 17.95
C GLY A 83 2.88 9.59 17.67
N ASP A 84 3.83 8.67 17.87
CA ASP A 84 5.27 8.84 17.66
C ASP A 84 5.88 7.51 17.14
N LEU A 85 6.89 7.61 16.27
CA LEU A 85 7.62 6.45 15.72
C LEU A 85 8.63 5.86 16.72
N GLY A 86 9.01 6.61 17.77
CA GLY A 86 10.18 6.33 18.63
C GLY A 86 9.95 6.04 20.13
N GLN A 87 8.72 6.06 20.66
CA GLN A 87 8.49 5.87 22.10
C GLN A 87 8.61 4.39 22.54
N PRO A 88 9.41 4.08 23.59
CA PRO A 88 9.36 2.80 24.29
C PRO A 88 8.00 2.58 24.96
N ARG A 89 7.55 1.33 25.04
CA ARG A 89 6.33 0.91 25.77
C ARG A 89 6.31 1.51 27.19
N PRO A 90 5.15 1.99 27.71
CA PRO A 90 5.03 2.53 29.07
C PRO A 90 5.31 1.53 30.21
N ASP A 91 5.52 0.26 29.89
CA ASP A 91 5.46 -0.88 30.80
C ASP A 91 6.77 -1.12 31.61
N SER A 92 7.78 -0.25 31.49
CA SER A 92 9.10 -0.46 32.10
C SER A 92 9.36 0.33 33.40
N LEU A 93 8.34 0.98 33.98
CA LEU A 93 8.48 1.77 35.21
C LEU A 93 7.87 1.11 36.47
N GLU A 94 7.29 -0.09 36.38
CA GLU A 94 6.60 -0.75 37.51
C GLU A 94 7.24 -2.07 38.00
N GLU A 95 8.45 -2.43 37.58
CA GLU A 95 9.17 -3.56 38.19
C GLU A 95 10.45 -3.08 38.90
N GLY A 96 10.26 -2.60 40.12
CA GLY A 96 11.33 -2.45 41.11
C GLY A 96 10.89 -3.03 42.46
N PRO A 97 11.51 -4.13 42.93
CA PRO A 97 11.71 -4.37 44.35
C PRO A 97 12.96 -3.64 44.87
#